data_AF-A0A941UFH5-F1
#
_entry.id   AF-A0A941UFH5-F1
#
_cell.length_a   1.000
_cell.length_b   1.000
_cell.length_c   1.000
_cell.angle_alpha   90.00
_cell.angle_beta   90.00
_cell.angle_gamma   90.00
#
_symmetry.space_group_name_H-M   'P 1'
#
loop_
_entity.id
_entity.type
_entity.pdbx_description
1 polymer ?
#
loop_
_entity_poly.entity_id
_entity_poly.type
_entity_poly.pdbx_seq_one_letter_code
_entity_poly.pdbx_strand_id
1 'polypeptide(L)'
;ADITVMARVGDTASVNADRQVSFIANIATAHVVSVELQGTDVSKIADGTSSFTYTVTVKDSNDNLVPGVTVTATADKSGLPAIPNGVTNASGEATITLTSTNIAVADITVRAQVDDTQQVDANETVSFIANSATAKVGTVELDDNVQIKVANGTNTFNYTAQLIDNNGNPVKQAGLTVKWTQDQGSAVTLPSSSVTNAAGQATITLTSTTTAVSNIQVSAQYLATPSVNAKAVNFTADSSLAKVSDVSLVGTITSQIADGNNFFTYTVTVTDTNNNPVEGAIVAPMVNQSDLSVTVNGTTDANGQAIITLTSSTKAVDNIIVSAQVGNTPSVNAKEVVSFIANNATAKVKIVTLTDTEVNKVANGINAFNYTAQVVDANDNPVKQAGITVSWSQDKGSSVVLPSSSVTDATGLATITLTSTNVAVADITVSARVGDTTSVSADEKVSFIANIATAHVVSVALQGTDVSKIANATNN
;
A
#
# COMPACT_ATOMS: atom_id res chain seq x y z
N ALA A 1 23.82 76.69 42.08
CA ALA A 1 25.07 77.50 42.01
C ALA A 1 25.22 78.28 43.31
N ASP A 2 26.45 78.45 43.79
CA ASP A 2 26.70 79.19 45.02
C ASP A 2 26.71 80.70 44.75
N ILE A 3 26.05 81.46 45.63
CA ILE A 3 25.89 82.90 45.50
C ILE A 3 26.47 83.56 46.74
N THR A 4 27.28 84.59 46.50
CA THR A 4 27.77 85.47 47.56
C THR A 4 26.75 86.59 47.76
N VAL A 5 26.10 86.61 48.92
CA VAL A 5 25.25 87.73 49.31
C VAL A 5 26.14 88.83 49.87
N MET A 6 25.92 90.07 49.43
CA MET A 6 26.65 91.24 49.92
C MET A 6 25.66 92.24 50.50
N ALA A 7 26.03 92.89 51.62
CA ALA A 7 25.24 93.95 52.24
C ALA A 7 26.06 95.25 52.38
N ARG A 8 25.40 96.40 52.29
CA ARG A 8 25.97 97.73 52.56
C ARG A 8 24.94 98.64 53.25
N VAL A 9 25.40 99.66 53.97
CA VAL A 9 24.54 100.69 54.58
C VAL A 9 24.97 102.06 54.06
N GLY A 10 24.10 102.75 53.33
CA GLY A 10 24.43 104.04 52.68
C GLY A 10 25.52 103.88 51.61
N ASP A 11 26.54 104.74 51.66
CA ASP A 11 27.66 104.77 50.70
C ASP A 11 28.89 103.93 51.16
N THR A 12 28.74 103.07 52.17
CA THR A 12 29.85 102.21 52.62
C THR A 12 30.18 101.12 51.61
N ALA A 13 31.44 100.63 51.64
CA ALA A 13 31.84 99.44 50.91
C ALA A 13 30.95 98.24 51.29
N SER A 14 30.61 97.41 50.31
CA SER A 14 29.84 96.19 50.54
C SER A 14 30.68 95.13 51.24
N VAL A 15 30.06 94.40 52.17
CA VAL A 15 30.67 93.29 52.91
C VAL A 15 30.02 92.00 52.45
N ASN A 16 30.83 90.99 52.12
CA ASN A 16 30.36 89.66 51.81
C ASN A 16 29.77 89.00 53.07
N ALA A 17 28.72 88.22 52.91
CA ALA A 17 28.28 87.28 53.94
C ALA A 17 29.43 86.31 54.28
N ASP A 18 29.45 85.86 55.54
CA ASP A 18 30.43 84.90 56.07
C ASP A 18 30.23 83.48 55.53
N ARG A 19 29.13 83.25 54.82
CA ARG A 19 28.77 81.98 54.20
C ARG A 19 28.20 82.21 52.81
N GLN A 20 28.45 81.28 51.91
CA GLN A 20 27.73 81.24 50.63
C GLN A 20 26.36 80.59 50.79
N VAL A 21 25.43 81.00 49.93
CA VAL A 21 24.07 80.47 49.88
C VAL A 21 23.90 79.79 48.54
N SER A 22 23.33 78.59 48.51
CA SER A 22 23.05 77.87 47.27
C SER A 22 21.55 77.65 47.13
N PHE A 23 21.06 77.86 45.90
CA PHE A 23 19.77 77.33 45.51
C PHE A 23 19.98 75.93 44.94
N ILE A 24 19.23 74.97 45.47
CA ILE A 24 19.16 73.60 44.97
C ILE A 24 17.88 73.43 44.13
N ALA A 25 17.91 72.53 43.16
CA ALA A 25 16.74 72.22 42.35
C ALA A 25 15.63 71.60 43.19
N ASN A 26 14.37 71.80 42.78
CA ASN A 26 13.22 71.34 43.55
C ASN A 26 12.90 69.87 43.27
N ILE A 27 13.36 68.99 44.17
CA ILE A 27 13.13 67.54 44.12
C ILE A 27 11.63 67.18 44.03
N ALA A 28 10.75 67.93 44.70
CA ALA A 28 9.31 67.62 44.73
C ALA A 28 8.61 67.82 43.37
N THR A 29 9.26 68.53 42.44
CA THR A 29 8.76 68.77 41.07
C THR A 29 9.64 68.10 40.01
N ALA A 30 10.53 67.20 40.44
CA ALA A 30 11.43 66.49 39.54
C ALA A 30 10.62 65.56 38.62
N HIS A 31 10.94 65.58 37.33
CA HIS A 31 10.37 64.69 36.32
C HIS A 31 11.43 64.33 35.28
N VAL A 32 11.26 63.18 34.64
CA VAL A 32 12.11 62.78 33.52
C VAL A 32 11.80 63.65 32.31
N VAL A 33 12.82 64.14 31.62
CA VAL A 33 12.67 64.92 30.38
C VAL A 33 13.25 64.21 29.15
N SER A 34 14.23 63.33 29.33
CA SER A 34 14.74 62.49 28.26
C SER A 34 15.27 61.16 28.78
N VAL A 35 15.15 60.13 27.93
CA VAL A 35 15.77 58.81 28.10
C VAL A 35 16.49 58.52 26.79
N GLU A 36 17.82 58.60 26.80
CA GLU A 36 18.65 58.55 25.60
C GLU A 36 19.51 57.28 25.60
N LEU A 37 19.37 56.46 24.55
CA LEU A 37 20.21 55.29 24.33
C LEU A 37 21.67 55.72 24.14
N GLN A 38 22.59 55.10 24.87
CA GLN A 38 24.01 55.31 24.71
C GLN A 38 24.57 54.45 23.57
N GLY A 39 25.16 55.12 22.58
CA GLY A 39 25.72 54.48 21.37
C GLY A 39 24.71 54.40 20.23
N THR A 40 25.03 53.61 19.21
CA THR A 40 24.23 53.49 17.97
C THR A 40 23.65 52.10 17.75
N ASP A 41 24.03 51.12 18.58
CA ASP A 41 23.54 49.75 18.44
C ASP A 41 22.08 49.69 18.90
N VAL A 42 21.19 49.26 18.03
CA VAL A 42 19.78 48.97 18.34
C VAL A 42 19.48 47.47 18.36
N SER A 43 20.50 46.63 18.22
CA SER A 43 20.38 45.17 18.26
C SER A 43 21.63 44.54 18.88
N LYS A 44 21.43 43.68 19.88
CA LYS A 44 22.48 42.91 20.57
C LYS A 44 22.05 41.46 20.74
N ILE A 45 22.98 40.56 21.06
CA ILE A 45 22.69 39.13 21.17
C ILE A 45 21.93 38.83 22.49
N ALA A 46 20.96 37.93 22.43
CA ALA A 46 20.30 37.35 23.59
C ALA A 46 21.17 36.24 24.24
N ASP A 47 22.25 36.64 24.89
CA ASP A 47 23.24 35.77 25.55
C ASP A 47 23.21 35.85 27.09
N GLY A 48 22.25 36.58 27.67
CA GLY A 48 22.13 36.81 29.11
C GLY A 48 23.13 37.81 29.70
N THR A 49 24.00 38.43 28.90
CA THR A 49 25.07 39.33 29.36
C THR A 49 25.15 40.65 28.60
N SER A 50 24.79 40.64 27.32
CA SER A 50 24.65 41.82 26.48
C SER A 50 23.66 42.80 27.09
N SER A 51 23.94 44.09 26.98
CA SER A 51 23.10 45.13 27.59
C SER A 51 23.08 46.42 26.79
N PHE A 52 21.99 47.18 26.94
CA PHE A 52 21.86 48.55 26.49
C PHE A 52 21.89 49.49 27.70
N THR A 53 22.58 50.61 27.57
CA THR A 53 22.70 51.61 28.61
C THR A 53 22.00 52.88 28.16
N TYR A 54 21.28 53.53 29.06
CA TYR A 54 20.57 54.78 28.78
C TYR A 54 20.97 55.86 29.77
N THR A 55 21.05 57.10 29.28
CA THR A 55 21.14 58.31 30.09
C THR A 55 19.75 58.87 30.29
N VAL A 56 19.33 59.04 31.54
CA VAL A 56 18.06 59.67 31.90
C VAL A 56 18.32 61.05 32.46
N THR A 57 17.74 62.08 31.85
CA THR A 57 17.85 63.47 32.33
C THR A 57 16.62 63.84 33.15
N VAL A 58 16.83 64.37 34.35
CA VAL A 58 15.75 64.81 35.25
C VAL A 58 15.84 66.30 35.49
N LYS A 59 14.70 66.99 35.32
CA LYS A 59 14.56 68.42 35.61
C LYS A 59 13.41 68.70 36.57
N ASP A 60 13.47 69.83 37.26
CA ASP A 60 12.34 70.36 38.02
C ASP A 60 11.39 71.17 37.11
N SER A 61 10.29 71.68 37.66
CA SER A 61 9.29 72.46 36.89
C SER A 61 9.83 73.81 36.36
N ASN A 62 11.04 74.21 36.75
CA ASN A 62 11.71 75.44 36.31
C ASN A 62 12.90 75.14 35.39
N ASP A 63 12.94 73.94 34.79
CA ASP A 63 14.00 73.46 33.90
C ASP A 63 15.39 73.28 34.54
N ASN A 64 15.50 73.27 35.88
CA ASN A 64 16.79 73.02 36.55
C ASN A 64 17.08 71.52 36.63
N LEU A 65 18.34 71.13 36.40
CA LEU A 65 18.82 69.75 36.56
C LEU A 65 18.76 69.33 38.04
N VAL A 66 18.19 68.16 38.32
CA VAL A 66 17.93 67.70 39.70
C VAL A 66 18.86 66.55 40.10
N PRO A 67 19.88 66.77 40.94
CA PRO A 67 20.75 65.71 41.45
C PRO A 67 20.12 64.93 42.61
N GLY A 68 20.54 63.66 42.79
CA GLY A 68 20.19 62.82 43.94
C GLY A 68 18.78 62.19 43.92
N VAL A 69 18.07 62.25 42.79
CA VAL A 69 16.71 61.71 42.64
C VAL A 69 16.77 60.28 42.11
N THR A 70 15.95 59.40 42.67
CA THR A 70 15.80 58.02 42.17
C THR A 70 14.94 58.00 40.90
N VAL A 71 15.47 57.38 39.86
CA VAL A 71 14.79 57.13 38.60
C VAL A 71 14.40 55.66 38.56
N THR A 72 13.11 55.39 38.40
CA THR A 72 12.59 54.03 38.17
C THR A 72 12.50 53.78 36.67
N ALA A 73 12.92 52.61 36.23
CA ALA A 73 12.93 52.24 34.82
C ALA A 73 12.20 50.93 34.56
N THR A 74 11.52 50.86 33.42
CA THR A 74 10.74 49.70 32.99
C THR A 74 10.94 49.44 31.51
N ALA A 75 10.66 48.23 31.05
CA ALA A 75 10.54 47.91 29.63
C ALA A 75 9.09 47.53 29.30
N ASP A 76 8.64 47.82 28.08
CA ASP A 76 7.28 47.49 27.62
C ASP A 76 7.06 45.98 27.38
N LYS A 77 8.13 45.21 27.16
CA LYS A 77 8.08 43.75 26.94
C LYS A 77 8.25 42.95 28.24
N SER A 78 7.49 41.87 28.35
CA SER A 78 7.65 40.87 29.40
C SER A 78 8.85 39.94 29.17
N GLY A 79 9.32 39.27 30.23
CA GLY A 79 10.38 38.25 30.13
C GLY A 79 11.81 38.82 30.14
N LEU A 80 11.95 40.13 30.28
CA LEU A 80 13.21 40.81 30.51
C LEU A 80 13.54 40.89 32.01
N PRO A 81 14.82 40.96 32.41
CA PRO A 81 15.19 41.23 33.79
C PRO A 81 14.66 42.60 34.23
N ALA A 82 14.41 42.75 35.53
CA ALA A 82 14.10 44.06 36.10
C ALA A 82 15.26 45.03 35.84
N ILE A 83 14.94 46.24 35.38
CA ILE A 83 15.93 47.30 35.18
C ILE A 83 16.25 47.90 36.55
N PRO A 84 17.52 47.88 37.01
CA PRO A 84 17.89 48.52 38.26
C PRO A 84 17.59 50.03 38.22
N ASN A 85 17.07 50.57 39.32
CA ASN A 85 16.84 52.01 39.44
C ASN A 85 18.16 52.78 39.34
N GLY A 86 18.11 53.95 38.71
CA GLY A 86 19.21 54.90 38.65
C GLY A 86 19.08 55.98 39.73
N VAL A 87 20.18 56.68 40.04
CA VAL A 87 20.16 57.89 40.86
C VAL A 87 20.86 59.00 40.09
N THR A 88 20.26 60.20 40.05
CA THR A 88 20.82 61.31 39.27
C THR A 88 22.11 61.85 39.91
N ASN A 89 23.12 62.09 39.08
CA ASN A 89 24.39 62.70 39.44
C ASN A 89 24.26 64.24 39.55
N ALA A 90 25.39 64.95 39.76
CA ALA A 90 25.43 66.41 39.86
C ALA A 90 24.90 67.16 38.61
N SER A 91 24.90 66.50 37.45
CA SER A 91 24.35 67.00 36.18
C SER A 91 22.86 66.64 35.99
N GLY A 92 22.19 66.09 36.99
CA GLY A 92 20.79 65.66 36.87
C GLY A 92 20.59 64.42 36.00
N GLU A 93 21.66 63.65 35.75
CA GLU A 93 21.64 62.48 34.88
C GLU A 93 21.73 61.18 35.68
N ALA A 94 20.86 60.22 35.40
CA ALA A 94 20.96 58.86 35.91
C ALA A 94 21.32 57.88 34.78
N THR A 95 22.04 56.81 35.12
CA THR A 95 22.32 55.71 34.18
C THR A 95 21.47 54.51 34.54
N ILE A 96 20.77 53.95 33.56
CA ILE A 96 20.01 52.70 33.68
C ILE A 96 20.50 51.70 32.62
N THR A 97 20.44 50.40 32.94
CA THR A 97 20.95 49.35 32.06
C THR A 97 19.91 48.25 31.88
N LEU A 98 19.52 48.02 30.62
CA LEU A 98 18.69 46.89 30.21
C LEU A 98 19.61 45.73 29.79
N THR A 99 19.61 44.64 30.55
CA THR A 99 20.40 43.43 30.25
C THR A 99 19.55 42.39 29.56
N SER A 100 20.14 41.65 28.62
CA SER A 100 19.49 40.58 27.86
C SER A 100 19.19 39.35 28.73
N THR A 101 18.36 38.45 28.21
CA THR A 101 18.27 37.06 28.65
C THR A 101 18.80 36.14 27.54
N ASN A 102 18.59 34.82 27.68
CA ASN A 102 18.82 33.87 26.60
C ASN A 102 17.66 33.76 25.60
N ILE A 103 16.60 34.56 25.76
CA ILE A 103 15.45 34.61 24.85
C ILE A 103 15.51 35.89 24.03
N ALA A 104 15.41 35.77 22.70
CA ALA A 104 15.34 36.91 21.79
C ALA A 104 14.02 37.66 21.97
N VAL A 105 14.11 38.98 22.12
CA VAL A 105 12.97 39.90 22.28
C VAL A 105 13.22 41.10 21.39
N ALA A 106 12.28 41.38 20.49
CA ALA A 106 12.37 42.48 19.54
C ALA A 106 11.57 43.71 19.99
N ASP A 107 11.95 44.87 19.45
CA ASP A 107 11.22 46.14 19.52
C ASP A 107 10.89 46.57 20.96
N ILE A 108 11.89 46.50 21.84
CA ILE A 108 11.79 46.86 23.26
C ILE A 108 11.88 48.38 23.41
N THR A 109 10.89 48.96 24.09
CA THR A 109 10.91 50.35 24.53
C THR A 109 11.22 50.40 26.02
N VAL A 110 12.35 51.02 26.37
CA VAL A 110 12.68 51.35 27.77
C VAL A 110 11.98 52.65 28.15
N ARG A 111 11.52 52.73 29.39
CA ARG A 111 10.86 53.90 29.97
C ARG A 111 11.49 54.27 31.29
N ALA A 112 11.42 55.54 31.65
CA ALA A 112 11.81 56.01 32.98
C ALA A 112 10.79 56.99 33.55
N GLN A 113 10.66 57.00 34.88
CA GLN A 113 9.87 57.98 35.64
C GLN A 113 10.53 58.28 36.99
N VAL A 114 10.24 59.45 37.54
CA VAL A 114 10.52 59.79 38.95
C VAL A 114 9.20 59.64 39.71
N ASP A 115 9.21 58.92 40.82
CA ASP A 115 8.00 58.65 41.63
C ASP A 115 6.80 58.26 40.75
N ASP A 116 5.67 58.98 40.86
CA ASP A 116 4.44 58.76 40.10
C ASP A 116 4.28 59.73 38.91
N THR A 117 5.36 60.36 38.44
CA THR A 117 5.29 61.22 37.24
C THR A 117 5.01 60.42 35.98
N GLN A 118 4.61 61.10 34.91
CA GLN A 118 4.46 60.48 33.60
C GLN A 118 5.74 59.77 33.15
N GLN A 119 5.59 58.56 32.60
CA GLN A 119 6.68 57.81 31.96
C GLN A 119 7.16 58.51 30.69
N VAL A 120 8.48 58.53 30.53
CA VAL A 120 9.12 58.98 29.29
C VAL A 120 9.74 57.77 28.60
N ASP A 121 9.36 57.57 27.35
CA ASP A 121 9.94 56.53 26.48
C ASP A 121 11.37 56.90 26.07
N ALA A 122 12.21 55.88 25.90
CA ALA A 122 13.50 56.02 25.27
C ALA A 122 13.37 56.51 23.82
N ASN A 123 14.37 57.26 23.38
CA ASN A 123 14.43 57.79 22.03
C ASN A 123 14.50 56.72 20.93
N GLU A 124 14.95 55.51 21.25
CA GLU A 124 15.10 54.39 20.32
C GLU A 124 14.53 53.09 20.91
N THR A 125 13.94 52.27 20.06
CA THR A 125 13.63 50.87 20.39
C THR A 125 14.84 49.99 20.14
N VAL A 126 15.07 49.02 21.01
CA VAL A 126 16.20 48.08 20.89
C VAL A 126 15.72 46.63 20.84
N SER A 127 16.55 45.73 20.31
CA SER A 127 16.24 44.30 20.25
C SER A 127 17.36 43.46 20.81
N PHE A 128 17.00 42.37 21.50
CA PHE A 128 17.89 41.24 21.72
C PHE A 128 17.59 40.15 20.68
N ILE A 129 18.57 39.81 19.85
CA ILE A 129 18.42 38.91 18.70
C ILE A 129 19.17 37.59 18.91
N ALA A 130 18.82 36.58 18.12
CA ALA A 130 19.49 35.28 18.13
C ALA A 130 20.96 35.38 17.66
N ASN A 131 21.81 34.49 18.17
CA ASN A 131 23.21 34.43 17.74
C ASN A 131 23.38 33.63 16.44
N SER A 132 23.47 34.32 15.31
CA SER A 132 23.64 33.72 13.99
C SER A 132 24.94 32.91 13.82
N ALA A 133 25.99 33.19 14.60
CA ALA A 133 27.23 32.42 14.57
C ALA A 133 27.04 30.99 15.11
N THR A 134 25.99 30.76 15.89
CA THR A 134 25.63 29.44 16.44
C THR A 134 24.39 28.84 15.79
N ALA A 135 24.00 29.37 14.62
CA ALA A 135 22.82 28.91 13.92
C ALA A 135 22.91 27.44 13.55
N LYS A 136 21.78 26.74 13.66
CA LYS A 136 21.54 25.36 13.23
C LYS A 136 20.09 25.22 12.75
N VAL A 137 19.78 24.13 12.07
CA VAL A 137 18.37 23.81 11.78
C VAL A 137 17.69 23.44 13.10
N GLY A 138 16.59 24.12 13.43
CA GLY A 138 15.77 23.82 14.60
C GLY A 138 14.64 22.86 14.27
N THR A 139 13.89 23.18 13.22
CA THR A 139 12.76 22.37 12.75
C THR A 139 12.82 22.21 11.23
N VAL A 140 12.21 21.14 10.75
CA VAL A 140 11.86 20.93 9.35
C VAL A 140 10.43 20.44 9.31
N GLU A 141 9.53 21.30 8.87
CA GLU A 141 8.08 21.05 8.87
C GLU A 141 7.61 20.72 7.46
N LEU A 142 6.65 19.79 7.36
CA LEU A 142 5.92 19.52 6.12
C LEU A 142 4.76 20.51 6.05
N ASP A 143 4.73 21.35 5.02
CA ASP A 143 3.73 22.41 4.85
C ASP A 143 2.38 21.87 4.32
N ASP A 144 2.33 20.58 3.98
CA ASP A 144 1.14 19.90 3.47
C ASP A 144 0.34 19.19 4.58
N ASN A 145 -0.99 19.21 4.44
CA ASN A 145 -1.90 18.50 5.35
C ASN A 145 -1.99 16.99 5.08
N VAL A 146 -1.40 16.51 3.98
CA VAL A 146 -1.40 15.11 3.57
C VAL A 146 0.04 14.60 3.46
N GLN A 147 0.23 13.30 3.60
CA GLN A 147 1.55 12.64 3.46
C GLN A 147 1.58 11.66 2.28
N ILE A 148 0.50 11.56 1.51
CA ILE A 148 0.36 10.64 0.39
C ILE A 148 -0.18 11.41 -0.80
N LYS A 149 0.55 11.37 -1.92
CA LYS A 149 0.14 11.92 -3.22
C LYS A 149 0.49 10.91 -4.32
N VAL A 150 -0.07 11.07 -5.52
CA VAL A 150 0.21 10.16 -6.65
C VAL A 150 1.58 10.47 -7.27
N ALA A 151 2.33 9.44 -7.68
CA ALA A 151 3.58 9.54 -8.43
C ALA A 151 3.34 9.86 -9.93
N ASN A 152 2.90 11.08 -10.22
CA ASN A 152 2.53 11.51 -11.59
C ASN A 152 3.57 12.45 -12.23
N GLY A 153 4.75 12.61 -11.64
CA GLY A 153 5.80 13.51 -12.12
C GLY A 153 5.53 15.00 -11.89
N THR A 154 4.41 15.37 -11.27
CA THR A 154 4.00 16.77 -11.08
C THR A 154 3.54 17.10 -9.66
N ASN A 155 3.05 16.11 -8.91
CA ASN A 155 2.70 16.26 -7.51
C ASN A 155 3.95 16.56 -6.67
N THR A 156 3.79 17.44 -5.69
CA THR A 156 4.88 17.94 -4.85
C THR A 156 4.55 17.88 -3.37
N PHE A 157 5.57 17.91 -2.52
CA PHE A 157 5.47 18.23 -1.10
C PHE A 157 6.36 19.44 -0.78
N ASN A 158 5.87 20.38 0.01
CA ASN A 158 6.65 21.54 0.44
C ASN A 158 7.11 21.40 1.88
N TYR A 159 8.34 21.84 2.16
CA TYR A 159 8.92 21.81 3.48
C TYR A 159 9.52 23.16 3.87
N THR A 160 9.40 23.51 5.15
CA THR A 160 9.98 24.73 5.73
C THR A 160 10.97 24.36 6.84
N ALA A 161 12.21 24.84 6.73
CA ALA A 161 13.21 24.74 7.79
C ALA A 161 13.40 26.08 8.50
N GLN A 162 13.31 26.11 9.83
CA GLN A 162 13.62 27.29 10.65
C GLN A 162 15.03 27.17 11.24
N LEU A 163 15.87 28.18 11.02
CA LEU A 163 17.14 28.27 11.71
C LEU A 163 16.96 28.84 13.13
N ILE A 164 17.63 28.23 14.10
CA ILE A 164 17.69 28.65 15.50
C ILE A 164 19.14 28.75 15.96
N ASP A 165 19.41 29.56 16.98
CA ASP A 165 20.69 29.57 17.67
C ASP A 165 20.79 28.45 18.73
N ASN A 166 21.89 28.41 19.50
CA ASN A 166 22.05 27.43 20.57
C ASN A 166 21.05 27.58 21.74
N ASN A 167 20.48 28.78 21.91
CA ASN A 167 19.48 29.07 22.93
C ASN A 167 18.05 28.77 22.45
N GLY A 168 17.89 28.34 21.19
CA GLY A 168 16.60 28.03 20.59
C GLY A 168 15.88 29.24 19.98
N ASN A 169 16.54 30.39 19.90
CA ASN A 169 15.95 31.59 19.33
C ASN A 169 15.96 31.54 17.80
N PRO A 170 14.86 31.91 17.11
CA PRO A 170 14.82 32.02 15.66
C PRO A 170 15.86 33.03 15.13
N VAL A 171 16.71 32.57 14.21
CA VAL A 171 17.71 33.41 13.54
C VAL A 171 17.04 34.14 12.38
N LYS A 172 16.45 35.31 12.65
CA LYS A 172 15.76 36.16 11.67
C LYS A 172 16.75 36.85 10.71
N GLN A 173 17.30 36.08 9.77
CA GLN A 173 18.27 36.55 8.80
C GLN A 173 18.03 35.89 7.45
N ALA A 174 17.93 36.70 6.39
CA ALA A 174 17.79 36.23 5.02
C ALA A 174 19.15 35.84 4.38
N GLY A 175 19.10 34.99 3.36
CA GLY A 175 20.27 34.65 2.55
C GLY A 175 21.19 33.59 3.16
N LEU A 176 20.79 32.93 4.25
CA LEU A 176 21.54 31.81 4.81
C LEU A 176 21.19 30.54 4.02
N THR A 177 22.19 29.89 3.42
CA THR A 177 22.00 28.68 2.62
C THR A 177 21.74 27.46 3.51
N VAL A 178 20.60 26.81 3.29
CA VAL A 178 20.22 25.53 3.92
C VAL A 178 20.37 24.42 2.88
N LYS A 179 21.07 23.36 3.23
CA LYS A 179 21.24 22.16 2.40
C LYS A 179 20.10 21.19 2.67
N TRP A 180 19.58 20.58 1.61
CA TRP A 180 18.49 19.61 1.69
C TRP A 180 18.93 18.26 1.11
N THR A 181 18.43 17.18 1.69
CA THR A 181 18.68 15.81 1.24
C THR A 181 17.42 14.95 1.37
N GLN A 182 17.40 13.85 0.61
CA GLN A 182 16.38 12.82 0.68
C GLN A 182 17.00 11.43 0.45
N ASP A 183 16.32 10.37 0.86
CA ASP A 183 16.86 9.00 0.95
C ASP A 183 16.39 8.02 -0.14
N GLN A 184 15.54 8.46 -1.06
CA GLN A 184 14.94 7.68 -2.16
C GLN A 184 15.61 7.90 -3.53
N GLY A 185 16.79 8.54 -3.58
CA GLY A 185 17.59 8.65 -4.81
C GLY A 185 16.82 9.26 -5.98
N SER A 186 16.81 8.59 -7.13
CA SER A 186 16.15 9.10 -8.35
C SER A 186 14.63 8.87 -8.41
N ALA A 187 14.01 8.25 -7.40
CA ALA A 187 12.56 8.08 -7.36
C ALA A 187 11.80 9.40 -7.11
N VAL A 188 12.51 10.42 -6.63
CA VAL A 188 12.00 11.78 -6.38
C VAL A 188 13.02 12.82 -6.82
N THR A 189 12.58 14.05 -7.03
CA THR A 189 13.45 15.19 -7.34
C THR A 189 13.40 16.19 -6.19
N LEU A 190 14.57 16.59 -5.67
CA LEU A 190 14.71 17.59 -4.63
C LEU A 190 15.91 18.50 -4.96
N PRO A 191 15.76 19.84 -5.03
CA PRO A 191 16.91 20.72 -5.16
C PRO A 191 17.82 20.60 -3.93
N SER A 192 19.13 20.74 -4.13
CA SER A 192 20.13 20.47 -3.08
C SER A 192 20.23 21.56 -2.00
N SER A 193 19.67 22.75 -2.26
CA SER A 193 19.71 23.87 -1.33
C SER A 193 18.59 24.89 -1.57
N SER A 194 18.29 25.67 -0.54
CA SER A 194 17.52 26.91 -0.61
C SER A 194 18.10 27.94 0.37
N VAL A 195 17.58 29.16 0.36
CA VAL A 195 18.06 30.25 1.25
C VAL A 195 16.95 30.70 2.20
N THR A 196 17.34 31.17 3.39
CA THR A 196 16.38 31.72 4.34
C THR A 196 15.78 33.05 3.87
N ASN A 197 14.52 33.29 4.23
CA ASN A 197 13.85 34.58 4.14
C ASN A 197 14.18 35.47 5.36
N ALA A 198 13.54 36.66 5.46
CA ALA A 198 13.77 37.59 6.58
C ALA A 198 13.38 37.03 7.97
N ALA A 199 12.52 36.01 8.03
CA ALA A 199 12.15 35.32 9.26
C ALA A 199 13.13 34.18 9.62
N GLY A 200 14.14 33.91 8.79
CA GLY A 200 15.08 32.80 9.01
C GLY A 200 14.58 31.45 8.53
N GLN A 201 13.56 31.44 7.66
CA GLN A 201 12.93 30.23 7.14
C GLN A 201 13.40 29.94 5.72
N ALA A 202 13.84 28.72 5.45
CA ALA A 202 14.18 28.24 4.12
C ALA A 202 13.13 27.23 3.67
N THR A 203 12.58 27.38 2.46
CA THR A 203 11.57 26.46 1.91
C THR A 203 12.16 25.60 0.80
N ILE A 204 11.66 24.38 0.63
CA ILE A 204 12.04 23.50 -0.49
C ILE A 204 10.83 22.71 -0.99
N THR A 205 10.85 22.32 -2.26
CA THR A 205 9.80 21.51 -2.87
C THR A 205 10.37 20.17 -3.31
N LEU A 206 9.86 19.09 -2.72
CA LEU A 206 10.07 17.71 -3.16
C LEU A 206 9.07 17.40 -4.28
N THR A 207 9.53 16.98 -5.45
CA THR A 207 8.67 16.66 -6.60
C THR A 207 8.69 15.17 -6.87
N SER A 208 7.51 14.57 -7.09
CA SER A 208 7.39 13.18 -7.53
C SER A 208 8.03 12.96 -8.90
N THR A 209 8.46 11.73 -9.16
CA THR A 209 8.65 11.24 -10.53
C THR A 209 7.42 10.41 -10.92
N THR A 210 7.55 9.57 -11.95
CA THR A 210 6.54 8.55 -12.29
C THR A 210 6.70 7.25 -11.51
N THR A 211 7.72 7.13 -10.65
CA THR A 211 7.97 5.94 -9.82
C THR A 211 7.31 6.11 -8.45
N ALA A 212 6.44 5.17 -8.08
CA ALA A 212 5.87 5.10 -6.74
C ALA A 212 6.94 4.69 -5.72
N VAL A 213 6.99 5.38 -4.59
CA VAL A 213 7.95 5.15 -3.52
C VAL A 213 7.37 5.59 -2.17
N SER A 214 7.67 4.81 -1.12
CA SER A 214 7.17 5.05 0.24
C SER A 214 8.30 5.43 1.18
N ASN A 215 7.94 6.07 2.30
CA ASN A 215 8.83 6.46 3.38
C ASN A 215 9.98 7.39 2.94
N ILE A 216 9.65 8.39 2.11
CA ILE A 216 10.61 9.41 1.68
C ILE A 216 10.96 10.30 2.87
N GLN A 217 12.20 10.25 3.33
CA GLN A 217 12.69 11.09 4.42
C GLN A 217 13.44 12.30 3.85
N VAL A 218 12.84 13.48 3.96
CA VAL A 218 13.53 14.76 3.68
C VAL A 218 14.24 15.24 4.93
N SER A 219 15.43 15.82 4.79
CA SER A 219 16.16 16.45 5.88
C SER A 219 16.84 17.74 5.45
N ALA A 220 16.99 18.67 6.39
CA ALA A 220 17.71 19.92 6.20
C ALA A 220 18.95 20.00 7.09
N GLN A 221 19.98 20.69 6.60
CA GLN A 221 21.24 20.91 7.30
C GLN A 221 21.71 22.34 7.07
N TYR A 222 22.23 22.98 8.12
CA TYR A 222 22.90 24.27 8.02
C TYR A 222 24.40 24.11 8.32
N LEU A 223 25.25 24.50 7.37
CA LEU A 223 26.71 24.30 7.44
C LEU A 223 27.09 22.88 7.88
N ALA A 224 27.97 22.74 8.86
CA ALA A 224 28.43 21.46 9.41
C ALA A 224 27.64 21.01 10.66
N THR A 225 26.47 21.59 10.94
CA THR A 225 25.62 21.18 12.06
C THR A 225 24.90 19.86 11.74
N PRO A 226 24.40 19.11 12.75
CA PRO A 226 23.60 17.92 12.50
C PRO A 226 22.37 18.21 11.64
N SER A 227 21.98 17.26 10.79
CA SER A 227 20.76 17.35 10.00
C SER A 227 19.52 17.13 10.85
N VAL A 228 18.42 17.77 10.48
CA VAL A 228 17.11 17.58 11.09
C VAL A 228 16.18 16.96 10.05
N ASN A 229 15.49 15.90 10.45
CA ASN A 229 14.55 15.17 9.61
C ASN A 229 13.17 15.80 9.67
N ALA A 230 12.51 15.88 8.51
CA ALA A 230 11.10 16.21 8.40
C ALA A 230 10.22 14.99 8.70
N LYS A 231 8.89 15.17 8.62
CA LYS A 231 7.96 14.04 8.54
C LYS A 231 8.12 13.32 7.19
N ALA A 232 8.08 11.99 7.20
CA ALA A 232 8.16 11.20 5.96
C ALA A 232 6.87 11.27 5.15
N VAL A 233 6.99 11.13 3.83
CA VAL A 233 5.86 11.16 2.88
C VAL A 233 5.97 10.03 1.86
N ASN A 234 4.89 9.74 1.14
CA ASN A 234 4.80 8.70 0.12
C ASN A 234 4.29 9.29 -1.20
N PHE A 235 4.83 8.80 -2.31
CA PHE A 235 4.21 8.90 -3.62
C PHE A 235 3.69 7.52 -4.05
N THR A 236 2.38 7.36 -4.23
CA THR A 236 1.75 6.06 -4.56
C THR A 236 1.41 5.95 -6.05
N ALA A 237 1.13 4.74 -6.51
CA ALA A 237 0.61 4.51 -7.86
C ALA A 237 -0.73 5.22 -8.09
N ASP A 238 -1.04 5.51 -9.35
CA ASP A 238 -2.33 6.09 -9.72
C ASP A 238 -3.41 5.00 -9.83
N SER A 239 -4.19 4.83 -8.76
CA SER A 239 -5.29 3.86 -8.72
C SER A 239 -6.37 4.10 -9.79
N SER A 240 -6.53 5.32 -10.29
CA SER A 240 -7.50 5.63 -11.35
C SER A 240 -7.07 5.10 -12.72
N LEU A 241 -5.77 4.81 -12.87
CA LEU A 241 -5.14 4.28 -14.07
C LEU A 241 -4.73 2.81 -13.91
N ALA A 242 -5.23 2.13 -12.88
CA ALA A 242 -4.94 0.74 -12.60
C ALA A 242 -5.40 -0.18 -13.75
N LYS A 243 -4.56 -1.16 -14.10
CA LYS A 243 -4.83 -2.22 -15.06
C LYS A 243 -4.22 -3.53 -14.57
N VAL A 244 -4.80 -4.65 -14.98
CA VAL A 244 -4.11 -5.94 -14.83
C VAL A 244 -2.92 -5.97 -15.78
N SER A 245 -1.72 -6.22 -15.25
CA SER A 245 -0.49 -6.34 -16.04
C SER A 245 -0.09 -7.79 -16.24
N ASP A 246 -0.45 -8.69 -15.33
CA ASP A 246 -0.10 -10.10 -15.39
C ASP A 246 -1.12 -10.98 -14.64
N VAL A 247 -1.35 -12.19 -15.16
CA VAL A 247 -2.04 -13.27 -14.45
C VAL A 247 -1.21 -14.53 -14.64
N SER A 248 -0.70 -15.11 -13.56
CA SER A 248 0.21 -16.25 -13.59
C SER A 248 -0.22 -17.36 -12.65
N LEU A 249 -0.14 -18.61 -13.12
CA LEU A 249 -0.41 -19.78 -12.30
C LEU A 249 0.67 -19.93 -11.22
N VAL A 250 0.25 -20.24 -10.00
CA VAL A 250 1.17 -20.55 -8.91
C VAL A 250 1.54 -22.04 -8.98
N GLY A 251 2.82 -22.31 -9.19
CA GLY A 251 3.34 -23.67 -9.39
C GLY A 251 3.29 -24.12 -10.85
N THR A 252 3.46 -25.42 -11.07
CA THR A 252 3.60 -26.02 -12.41
C THR A 252 2.58 -27.10 -12.73
N ILE A 253 1.70 -27.43 -11.78
CA ILE A 253 0.65 -28.43 -11.96
C ILE A 253 -0.45 -27.82 -12.84
N THR A 254 -0.75 -28.45 -13.96
CA THR A 254 -1.78 -28.00 -14.91
C THR A 254 -2.97 -28.97 -15.01
N SER A 255 -2.98 -30.04 -14.20
CA SER A 255 -4.07 -31.01 -14.11
C SER A 255 -4.31 -31.41 -12.67
N GLN A 256 -5.55 -31.28 -12.21
CA GLN A 256 -6.00 -31.58 -10.84
C GLN A 256 -7.30 -32.37 -10.88
N ILE A 257 -7.65 -33.14 -9.84
CA ILE A 257 -8.89 -33.91 -9.81
C ILE A 257 -10.10 -32.98 -9.57
N ALA A 258 -11.24 -33.25 -10.22
CA ALA A 258 -12.50 -32.54 -10.00
C ALA A 258 -13.27 -33.06 -8.77
N ASP A 259 -12.79 -32.77 -7.56
CA ASP A 259 -13.35 -33.30 -6.30
C ASP A 259 -13.83 -32.22 -5.30
N GLY A 260 -13.73 -30.94 -5.66
CA GLY A 260 -14.06 -29.80 -4.81
C GLY A 260 -13.01 -29.46 -3.76
N ASN A 261 -11.96 -30.27 -3.59
CA ASN A 261 -10.87 -30.03 -2.65
C ASN A 261 -9.60 -29.58 -3.36
N ASN A 262 -9.30 -30.15 -4.52
CA ASN A 262 -8.20 -29.73 -5.37
C ASN A 262 -8.54 -28.39 -6.05
N PHE A 263 -7.56 -27.49 -6.09
CA PHE A 263 -7.73 -26.16 -6.66
C PHE A 263 -6.46 -25.70 -7.38
N PHE A 264 -6.62 -24.69 -8.24
CA PHE A 264 -5.51 -23.91 -8.77
C PHE A 264 -5.51 -22.53 -8.12
N THR A 265 -4.32 -21.99 -7.91
CA THR A 265 -4.13 -20.61 -7.46
C THR A 265 -3.40 -19.82 -8.52
N TYR A 266 -3.84 -18.59 -8.75
CA TYR A 266 -3.20 -17.65 -9.66
C TYR A 266 -2.83 -16.38 -8.90
N THR A 267 -1.66 -15.84 -9.19
CA THR A 267 -1.30 -14.48 -8.81
C THR A 267 -1.70 -13.53 -9.93
N VAL A 268 -2.52 -12.54 -9.60
CA VAL A 268 -2.83 -11.41 -10.49
C VAL A 268 -2.01 -10.20 -10.03
N THR A 269 -1.33 -9.54 -10.97
CA THR A 269 -0.59 -8.30 -10.72
C THR A 269 -1.32 -7.13 -11.37
N VAL A 270 -1.52 -6.07 -10.60
CA VAL A 270 -2.17 -4.83 -11.01
C VAL A 270 -1.18 -3.69 -10.89
N THR A 271 -1.02 -2.94 -11.98
CA THR A 271 -0.16 -1.74 -12.01
C THR A 271 -0.90 -0.55 -12.60
N ASP A 272 -0.41 0.66 -12.39
CA ASP A 272 -0.85 1.83 -13.16
C ASP A 272 -0.20 1.85 -14.56
N THR A 273 -0.39 2.95 -15.30
CA THR A 273 0.21 3.15 -16.63
C THR A 273 1.73 3.27 -16.63
N ASN A 274 2.33 3.65 -15.50
CA ASN A 274 3.78 3.76 -15.30
C ASN A 274 4.40 2.47 -14.76
N ASN A 275 3.61 1.39 -14.68
CA ASN A 275 3.97 0.09 -14.12
C ASN A 275 4.26 0.12 -12.60
N ASN A 276 3.73 1.11 -11.89
CA ASN A 276 3.79 1.09 -10.42
C ASN A 276 2.75 0.11 -9.88
N PRO A 277 3.08 -0.74 -8.89
CA PRO A 277 2.12 -1.61 -8.26
C PRO A 277 0.99 -0.82 -7.57
N VAL A 278 -0.26 -1.23 -7.81
CA VAL A 278 -1.43 -0.57 -7.21
C VAL A 278 -1.93 -1.41 -6.05
N GLU A 279 -1.75 -0.91 -4.83
CA GLU A 279 -2.32 -1.49 -3.61
C GLU A 279 -3.82 -1.21 -3.51
N GLY A 280 -4.59 -2.17 -2.98
CA GLY A 280 -6.02 -2.01 -2.70
C GLY A 280 -6.93 -2.09 -3.92
N ALA A 281 -6.43 -2.48 -5.10
CA ALA A 281 -7.24 -2.67 -6.29
C ALA A 281 -8.19 -3.87 -6.14
N ILE A 282 -9.45 -3.67 -6.53
CA ILE A 282 -10.46 -4.73 -6.59
C ILE A 282 -10.33 -5.43 -7.93
N VAL A 283 -10.02 -6.73 -7.88
CA VAL A 283 -9.91 -7.57 -9.08
C VAL A 283 -11.19 -8.36 -9.29
N ALA A 284 -11.69 -8.37 -10.53
CA ALA A 284 -12.76 -9.24 -10.98
C ALA A 284 -12.16 -10.46 -11.69
N PRO A 285 -12.18 -11.66 -11.07
CA PRO A 285 -11.74 -12.88 -11.72
C PRO A 285 -12.82 -13.41 -12.68
N MET A 286 -12.37 -14.05 -13.74
CA MET A 286 -13.22 -14.65 -14.78
C MET A 286 -12.65 -16.00 -15.19
N VAL A 287 -13.51 -16.86 -15.73
CA VAL A 287 -13.14 -18.15 -16.29
C VAL A 287 -13.99 -18.44 -17.52
N ASN A 288 -13.42 -19.10 -18.52
CA ASN A 288 -14.09 -19.39 -19.79
C ASN A 288 -15.14 -20.53 -19.71
N GLN A 289 -15.39 -21.10 -18.52
CA GLN A 289 -16.27 -22.26 -18.32
C GLN A 289 -17.23 -21.98 -17.14
N SER A 290 -18.53 -22.09 -17.38
CA SER A 290 -19.56 -21.68 -16.41
C SER A 290 -19.75 -22.63 -15.22
N ASP A 291 -19.29 -23.87 -15.33
CA ASP A 291 -19.43 -24.91 -14.31
C ASP A 291 -18.36 -24.84 -13.20
N LEU A 292 -17.45 -23.85 -13.27
CA LEU A 292 -16.33 -23.70 -12.36
C LEU A 292 -16.57 -22.57 -11.36
N SER A 293 -15.99 -22.69 -10.17
CA SER A 293 -15.96 -21.62 -9.18
C SER A 293 -14.61 -20.91 -9.23
N VAL A 294 -14.65 -19.60 -9.51
CA VAL A 294 -13.49 -18.73 -9.52
C VAL A 294 -13.71 -17.59 -8.53
N THR A 295 -12.79 -17.42 -7.58
CA THR A 295 -12.90 -16.42 -6.52
C THR A 295 -11.58 -15.66 -6.38
N VAL A 296 -11.64 -14.42 -5.90
CA VAL A 296 -10.47 -13.63 -5.52
C VAL A 296 -10.43 -13.47 -4.01
N ASN A 297 -9.24 -13.58 -3.42
CA ASN A 297 -9.03 -13.42 -2.00
C ASN A 297 -8.57 -11.99 -1.70
N GLY A 298 -9.52 -11.11 -1.41
CA GLY A 298 -9.26 -9.72 -1.02
C GLY A 298 -8.93 -8.79 -2.19
N THR A 299 -8.26 -7.68 -1.88
CA THR A 299 -7.72 -6.71 -2.83
C THR A 299 -6.22 -6.92 -3.03
N THR A 300 -5.62 -6.20 -3.99
CA THR A 300 -4.16 -6.26 -4.16
C THR A 300 -3.39 -5.74 -2.95
N ASP A 301 -2.24 -6.35 -2.68
CA ASP A 301 -1.30 -5.96 -1.62
C ASP A 301 -0.38 -4.79 -2.06
N ALA A 302 0.59 -4.43 -1.22
CA ALA A 302 1.58 -3.39 -1.50
C ALA A 302 2.47 -3.68 -2.74
N ASN A 303 2.54 -4.94 -3.19
CA ASN A 303 3.21 -5.35 -4.43
C ASN A 303 2.25 -5.38 -5.63
N GLY A 304 1.02 -4.87 -5.48
CA GLY A 304 0.00 -4.89 -6.51
C GLY A 304 -0.54 -6.28 -6.80
N GLN A 305 -0.39 -7.25 -5.89
CA GLN A 305 -0.74 -8.65 -6.12
C GLN A 305 -1.98 -9.09 -5.36
N ALA A 306 -2.87 -9.84 -6.01
CA ALA A 306 -3.96 -10.56 -5.36
C ALA A 306 -3.95 -12.03 -5.79
N ILE A 307 -4.65 -12.89 -5.03
CA ILE A 307 -4.72 -14.32 -5.30
C ILE A 307 -6.11 -14.70 -5.80
N ILE A 308 -6.17 -15.40 -6.92
CA ILE A 308 -7.38 -16.02 -7.46
C ILE A 308 -7.33 -17.51 -7.16
N THR A 309 -8.45 -18.10 -6.76
CA THR A 309 -8.62 -19.54 -6.56
C THR A 309 -9.65 -20.07 -7.55
N LEU A 310 -9.28 -21.13 -8.25
CA LEU A 310 -10.13 -21.85 -9.20
C LEU A 310 -10.40 -23.26 -8.68
N THR A 311 -11.66 -23.65 -8.61
CA THR A 311 -12.12 -24.97 -8.14
C THR A 311 -13.16 -25.56 -9.09
N SER A 312 -13.20 -26.90 -9.15
CA SER A 312 -14.32 -27.65 -9.71
C SER A 312 -14.84 -28.60 -8.64
N SER A 313 -16.14 -28.54 -8.36
CA SER A 313 -16.76 -29.39 -7.33
C SER A 313 -16.83 -30.85 -7.76
N THR A 314 -17.33 -31.12 -8.97
CA THR A 314 -17.54 -32.50 -9.44
C THR A 314 -17.32 -32.72 -10.93
N LYS A 315 -17.08 -31.68 -11.75
CA LYS A 315 -17.00 -31.82 -13.22
C LYS A 315 -15.56 -31.77 -13.72
N ALA A 316 -15.15 -32.76 -14.51
CA ALA A 316 -13.92 -32.71 -15.27
C ALA A 316 -14.09 -31.74 -16.47
N VAL A 317 -13.15 -30.82 -16.63
CA VAL A 317 -13.19 -29.75 -17.64
C VAL A 317 -11.78 -29.49 -18.16
N ASP A 318 -11.62 -29.53 -19.49
CA ASP A 318 -10.34 -29.26 -20.16
C ASP A 318 -10.25 -27.80 -20.64
N ASN A 319 -9.03 -27.35 -20.94
CA ASN A 319 -8.75 -26.07 -21.59
C ASN A 319 -9.32 -24.86 -20.83
N ILE A 320 -9.12 -24.84 -19.51
CA ILE A 320 -9.59 -23.78 -18.63
C ILE A 320 -8.63 -22.60 -18.70
N ILE A 321 -9.19 -21.42 -19.01
CA ILE A 321 -8.49 -20.14 -19.06
C ILE A 321 -9.09 -19.27 -17.96
N VAL A 322 -8.27 -18.94 -16.96
CA VAL A 322 -8.58 -17.93 -15.96
C VAL A 322 -8.16 -16.56 -16.49
N SER A 323 -8.96 -15.54 -16.25
CA SER A 323 -8.61 -14.16 -16.56
C SER A 323 -8.97 -13.23 -15.41
N ALA A 324 -8.41 -12.04 -15.43
CA ALA A 324 -8.65 -11.03 -14.41
C ALA A 324 -8.84 -9.64 -15.04
N GLN A 325 -9.63 -8.80 -14.39
CA GLN A 325 -9.91 -7.43 -14.79
C GLN A 325 -9.95 -6.51 -13.57
N VAL A 326 -9.62 -5.23 -13.76
CA VAL A 326 -9.81 -4.18 -12.76
C VAL A 326 -10.71 -3.10 -13.37
N GLY A 327 -11.79 -2.75 -12.67
CA GLY A 327 -12.77 -1.79 -13.18
C GLY A 327 -13.27 -2.14 -14.58
N ASN A 328 -13.15 -1.20 -15.50
CA ASN A 328 -13.59 -1.34 -16.90
C ASN A 328 -12.41 -1.55 -17.88
N THR A 329 -11.20 -1.87 -17.41
CA THR A 329 -10.06 -2.11 -18.32
C THR A 329 -10.24 -3.42 -19.08
N PRO A 330 -9.53 -3.67 -20.20
CA PRO A 330 -9.51 -5.00 -20.80
C PRO A 330 -9.09 -6.09 -19.80
N SER A 331 -9.69 -7.26 -19.92
CA SER A 331 -9.29 -8.45 -19.13
C SER A 331 -7.97 -9.02 -19.65
N VAL A 332 -7.16 -9.56 -18.75
CA VAL A 332 -5.92 -10.26 -19.08
C VAL A 332 -6.08 -11.74 -18.76
N ASN A 333 -5.77 -12.59 -19.74
CA ASN A 333 -5.78 -14.05 -19.55
C ASN A 333 -4.52 -14.51 -18.82
N ALA A 334 -4.67 -15.57 -18.03
CA ALA A 334 -3.55 -16.33 -17.51
C ALA A 334 -2.72 -16.91 -18.65
N LYS A 335 -1.41 -16.96 -18.46
CA LYS A 335 -0.48 -17.54 -19.44
C LYS A 335 -0.70 -19.04 -19.62
N GLU A 336 -0.95 -19.73 -18.51
CA GLU A 336 -1.10 -21.18 -18.47
C GLU A 336 -2.56 -21.60 -18.51
N VAL A 337 -2.82 -22.63 -19.32
CA VAL A 337 -4.12 -23.31 -19.42
C VAL A 337 -4.09 -24.54 -18.51
N VAL A 338 -5.17 -24.75 -17.75
CA VAL A 338 -5.27 -25.88 -16.81
C VAL A 338 -6.49 -26.75 -17.10
N SER A 339 -6.55 -27.93 -16.49
CA SER A 339 -7.70 -28.84 -16.61
C SER A 339 -8.03 -29.47 -15.26
N PHE A 340 -9.32 -29.70 -15.01
CA PHE A 340 -9.76 -30.61 -13.97
C PHE A 340 -10.09 -31.97 -14.60
N ILE A 341 -9.54 -33.04 -14.05
CA ILE A 341 -9.65 -34.41 -14.58
C ILE A 341 -10.50 -35.30 -13.68
N ALA A 342 -11.00 -36.40 -14.23
CA ALA A 342 -11.77 -37.40 -13.49
C ALA A 342 -10.91 -38.16 -12.46
N ASN A 343 -11.52 -38.65 -11.38
CA ASN A 343 -10.81 -39.42 -10.37
C ASN A 343 -10.69 -40.91 -10.73
N ASN A 344 -9.53 -41.31 -11.24
CA ASN A 344 -9.24 -42.70 -11.61
C ASN A 344 -9.38 -43.71 -10.46
N ALA A 345 -9.17 -43.30 -9.20
CA ALA A 345 -9.31 -44.20 -8.06
C ALA A 345 -10.77 -44.65 -7.82
N THR A 346 -11.73 -43.94 -8.41
CA THR A 346 -13.18 -44.22 -8.30
C THR A 346 -13.78 -44.68 -9.63
N ALA A 347 -12.94 -45.11 -10.57
CA ALA A 347 -13.37 -45.52 -11.90
C ALA A 347 -14.37 -46.70 -11.86
N LYS A 348 -15.44 -46.57 -12.65
CA LYS A 348 -16.50 -47.57 -12.86
C LYS A 348 -16.88 -47.62 -14.34
N VAL A 349 -17.48 -48.73 -14.79
CA VAL A 349 -18.11 -48.76 -16.11
C VAL A 349 -19.44 -48.03 -16.02
N LYS A 350 -19.69 -47.08 -16.93
CA LYS A 350 -20.99 -46.38 -17.04
C LYS A 350 -21.94 -47.10 -17.98
N ILE A 351 -21.42 -47.48 -19.15
CA ILE A 351 -22.19 -48.08 -20.23
C ILE A 351 -21.32 -49.08 -20.98
N VAL A 352 -21.97 -50.14 -21.45
CA VAL A 352 -21.42 -51.12 -22.38
C VAL A 352 -22.31 -51.10 -23.61
N THR A 353 -21.71 -50.88 -24.78
CA THR A 353 -22.43 -50.71 -26.05
C THR A 353 -21.98 -51.78 -27.04
N LEU A 354 -22.93 -52.44 -27.70
CA LEU A 354 -22.66 -53.26 -28.87
C LEU A 354 -22.27 -52.33 -30.04
N THR A 355 -21.06 -52.51 -30.57
CA THR A 355 -20.54 -51.67 -31.65
C THR A 355 -21.04 -52.15 -33.03
N ASP A 356 -21.40 -53.42 -33.13
CA ASP A 356 -21.98 -54.00 -34.33
C ASP A 356 -23.45 -53.59 -34.52
N THR A 357 -23.89 -53.46 -35.77
CA THR A 357 -25.28 -53.12 -36.11
C THR A 357 -26.23 -54.32 -36.07
N GLU A 358 -25.68 -55.54 -36.18
CA GLU A 358 -26.45 -56.78 -36.16
C GLU A 358 -26.47 -57.36 -34.75
N VAL A 359 -27.60 -57.97 -34.38
CA VAL A 359 -27.74 -58.74 -33.12
C VAL A 359 -27.79 -60.26 -33.35
N ASN A 360 -27.71 -60.71 -34.62
CA ASN A 360 -27.70 -62.12 -34.99
C ASN A 360 -26.59 -62.40 -35.99
N LYS A 361 -25.69 -63.35 -35.70
CA LYS A 361 -24.64 -63.81 -36.63
C LYS A 361 -24.57 -65.33 -36.66
N VAL A 362 -24.02 -65.92 -37.72
CA VAL A 362 -23.93 -67.38 -37.83
C VAL A 362 -22.87 -67.94 -36.85
N ALA A 363 -23.19 -69.03 -36.14
CA ALA A 363 -22.28 -69.78 -35.27
C ALA A 363 -21.29 -70.64 -36.07
N ASN A 364 -20.20 -70.03 -36.56
CA ASN A 364 -19.20 -70.68 -37.43
C ASN A 364 -17.80 -70.74 -36.83
N GLY A 365 -17.62 -70.35 -35.57
CA GLY A 365 -16.30 -70.27 -34.93
C GLY A 365 -15.44 -69.07 -35.34
N ILE A 366 -15.96 -68.18 -36.22
CA ILE A 366 -15.23 -67.06 -36.81
C ILE A 366 -15.97 -65.73 -36.57
N ASN A 367 -17.29 -65.73 -36.75
CA ASN A 367 -18.12 -64.55 -36.55
C ASN A 367 -18.05 -64.09 -35.10
N ALA A 368 -18.03 -62.77 -34.92
CA ALA A 368 -17.89 -62.15 -33.62
C ALA A 368 -18.72 -60.87 -33.50
N PHE A 369 -18.98 -60.46 -32.27
CA PHE A 369 -19.55 -59.17 -31.90
C PHE A 369 -18.53 -58.36 -31.11
N ASN A 370 -18.46 -57.06 -31.35
CA ASN A 370 -17.56 -56.14 -30.67
C ASN A 370 -18.35 -55.26 -29.72
N TYR A 371 -17.80 -55.06 -28.52
CA TYR A 371 -18.38 -54.22 -27.50
C TYR A 371 -17.39 -53.15 -27.07
N THR A 372 -17.92 -52.00 -26.68
CA THR A 372 -17.16 -50.90 -26.10
C THR A 372 -17.72 -50.55 -24.72
N ALA A 373 -16.88 -50.51 -23.69
CA ALA A 373 -17.22 -50.03 -22.36
C ALA A 373 -16.64 -48.63 -22.13
N GLN A 374 -17.47 -47.69 -21.69
CA GLN A 374 -17.04 -46.36 -21.27
C GLN A 374 -16.77 -46.32 -19.76
N VAL A 375 -15.55 -45.93 -19.39
CA VAL A 375 -15.14 -45.78 -17.99
C VAL A 375 -15.32 -44.33 -17.54
N VAL A 376 -15.96 -44.16 -16.39
CA VAL A 376 -16.18 -42.86 -15.72
C VAL A 376 -15.78 -42.94 -14.25
N ASP A 377 -15.59 -41.80 -13.58
CA ASP A 377 -15.40 -41.76 -12.13
C ASP A 377 -16.74 -41.83 -11.36
N ALA A 378 -16.70 -41.73 -10.02
CA ALA A 378 -17.91 -41.74 -9.19
C ALA A 378 -18.92 -40.63 -9.55
N ASN A 379 -18.44 -39.49 -10.06
CA ASN A 379 -19.21 -38.32 -10.47
C ASN A 379 -19.64 -38.37 -11.95
N ASP A 380 -19.47 -39.52 -12.60
CA ASP A 380 -19.78 -39.77 -14.01
C ASP A 380 -18.93 -38.95 -15.00
N ASN A 381 -17.77 -38.45 -14.58
CA ASN A 381 -16.81 -37.82 -15.49
C ASN A 381 -16.07 -38.88 -16.31
N PRO A 382 -15.96 -38.74 -17.64
CA PRO A 382 -15.15 -39.64 -18.45
C PRO A 382 -13.70 -39.68 -18.00
N VAL A 383 -13.18 -40.88 -17.73
CA VAL A 383 -11.78 -41.07 -17.33
C VAL A 383 -10.92 -41.18 -18.59
N LYS A 384 -10.35 -40.06 -19.04
CA LYS A 384 -9.49 -39.98 -20.25
C LYS A 384 -8.08 -40.52 -19.96
N GLN A 385 -7.98 -41.81 -19.70
CA GLN A 385 -6.73 -42.48 -19.36
C GLN A 385 -6.68 -43.87 -19.98
N ALA A 386 -5.56 -44.18 -20.64
CA ALA A 386 -5.28 -45.52 -21.14
C ALA A 386 -4.81 -46.47 -20.03
N GLY A 387 -5.09 -47.76 -20.19
CA GLY A 387 -4.55 -48.81 -19.32
C GLY A 387 -5.40 -49.18 -18.11
N ILE A 388 -6.63 -48.67 -17.98
CA ILE A 388 -7.56 -49.11 -16.94
C ILE A 388 -8.10 -50.47 -17.34
N THR A 389 -7.85 -51.50 -16.52
CA THR A 389 -8.34 -52.85 -16.77
C THR A 389 -9.86 -52.93 -16.57
N VAL A 390 -10.56 -53.35 -17.63
CA VAL A 390 -11.98 -53.66 -17.63
C VAL A 390 -12.15 -55.17 -17.70
N SER A 391 -12.81 -55.75 -16.71
CA SER A 391 -13.17 -57.18 -16.68
C SER A 391 -14.47 -57.41 -17.42
N TRP A 392 -14.48 -58.42 -18.30
CA TRP A 392 -15.63 -58.78 -19.13
C TRP A 392 -16.19 -60.14 -18.75
N SER A 393 -17.50 -60.32 -18.92
CA SER A 393 -18.20 -61.57 -18.63
C SER A 393 -19.40 -61.77 -19.55
N GLN A 394 -19.88 -63.00 -19.64
CA GLN A 394 -21.08 -63.37 -20.38
C GLN A 394 -21.81 -64.55 -19.72
N ASP A 395 -23.08 -64.74 -20.03
CA ASP A 395 -24.02 -65.60 -19.28
C ASP A 395 -24.19 -67.03 -19.84
N LYS A 396 -23.50 -67.38 -20.93
CA LYS A 396 -23.61 -68.66 -21.67
C LYS A 396 -22.39 -69.58 -21.55
N GLY A 397 -21.49 -69.35 -20.60
CA GLY A 397 -20.38 -70.26 -20.30
C GLY A 397 -19.51 -70.56 -21.53
N SER A 398 -19.18 -71.83 -21.79
CA SER A 398 -18.28 -72.22 -22.90
C SER A 398 -18.93 -72.24 -24.30
N SER A 399 -20.19 -71.82 -24.44
CA SER A 399 -20.87 -71.74 -25.74
C SER A 399 -20.33 -70.61 -26.63
N VAL A 400 -19.59 -69.67 -26.06
CA VAL A 400 -18.95 -68.53 -26.73
C VAL A 400 -17.55 -68.31 -26.17
N VAL A 401 -16.71 -67.59 -26.90
CA VAL A 401 -15.36 -67.23 -26.46
C VAL A 401 -15.30 -65.72 -26.23
N LEU A 402 -15.00 -65.32 -24.99
CA LEU A 402 -14.82 -63.93 -24.59
C LEU A 402 -13.54 -63.83 -23.75
N PRO A 403 -12.56 -62.99 -24.12
CA PRO A 403 -11.43 -62.71 -23.24
C PRO A 403 -11.90 -62.11 -21.91
N SER A 404 -11.24 -62.45 -20.80
CA SER A 404 -11.68 -62.04 -19.46
C SER A 404 -11.47 -60.55 -19.16
N SER A 405 -10.63 -59.86 -19.93
CA SER A 405 -10.33 -58.44 -19.73
C SER A 405 -9.84 -57.75 -21.00
N SER A 406 -9.98 -56.43 -21.01
CA SER A 406 -9.25 -55.52 -21.89
C SER A 406 -8.85 -54.26 -21.12
N VAL A 407 -8.17 -53.32 -21.76
CA VAL A 407 -7.77 -52.04 -21.16
C VAL A 407 -8.37 -50.87 -21.91
N THR A 408 -8.59 -49.76 -21.21
CA THR A 408 -9.04 -48.51 -21.85
C THR A 408 -7.96 -47.93 -22.77
N ASP A 409 -8.40 -47.22 -23.81
CA ASP A 409 -7.57 -46.32 -24.61
C ASP A 409 -7.43 -44.93 -23.95
N ALA A 410 -6.76 -43.99 -24.62
CA ALA A 410 -6.54 -42.62 -24.11
C ALA A 410 -7.85 -41.82 -23.91
N THR A 411 -8.95 -42.27 -24.50
CA THR A 411 -10.27 -41.64 -24.35
C THR A 411 -11.11 -42.26 -23.23
N GLY A 412 -10.61 -43.32 -22.59
CA GLY A 412 -11.32 -44.04 -21.52
C GLY A 412 -12.26 -45.15 -22.02
N LEU A 413 -12.10 -45.59 -23.26
CA LEU A 413 -12.91 -46.64 -23.87
C LEU A 413 -12.15 -47.96 -23.90
N ALA A 414 -12.75 -49.03 -23.38
CA ALA A 414 -12.21 -50.39 -23.49
C ALA A 414 -13.04 -51.19 -24.48
N THR A 415 -12.40 -51.91 -25.40
CA THR A 415 -13.10 -52.74 -26.39
C THR A 415 -12.86 -54.22 -26.13
N ILE A 416 -13.82 -55.08 -26.51
CA ILE A 416 -13.69 -56.53 -26.45
C ILE A 416 -14.42 -57.19 -27.61
N THR A 417 -13.99 -58.38 -27.99
CA THR A 417 -14.60 -59.17 -29.06
C THR A 417 -15.12 -60.49 -28.49
N LEU A 418 -16.43 -60.73 -28.67
CA LEU A 418 -17.13 -61.97 -28.36
C LEU A 418 -17.19 -62.84 -29.62
N THR A 419 -16.46 -63.95 -29.65
CA THR A 419 -16.40 -64.84 -30.83
C THR A 419 -17.33 -66.04 -30.67
N SER A 420 -18.04 -66.38 -31.74
CA SER A 420 -18.88 -67.58 -31.81
C SER A 420 -18.06 -68.86 -31.65
N THR A 421 -18.75 -69.93 -31.24
CA THR A 421 -18.29 -71.30 -31.47
C THR A 421 -19.09 -71.89 -32.65
N ASN A 422 -18.98 -73.20 -32.88
CA ASN A 422 -19.82 -73.92 -33.84
C ASN A 422 -21.18 -74.32 -33.25
N VAL A 423 -21.54 -73.79 -32.08
CA VAL A 423 -22.81 -74.06 -31.38
C VAL A 423 -23.69 -72.81 -31.43
N ALA A 424 -24.92 -72.97 -31.89
CA ALA A 424 -25.91 -71.89 -31.87
C ALA A 424 -26.34 -71.60 -30.42
N VAL A 425 -26.43 -70.32 -30.07
CA VAL A 425 -26.76 -69.84 -28.74
C VAL A 425 -27.47 -68.49 -28.85
N ALA A 426 -28.59 -68.34 -28.14
CA ALA A 426 -29.43 -67.15 -28.19
C ALA A 426 -29.32 -66.31 -26.92
N ASP A 427 -29.66 -65.02 -27.04
CA ASP A 427 -29.82 -64.08 -25.92
C ASP A 427 -28.58 -64.00 -25.01
N ILE A 428 -27.40 -63.91 -25.61
CA ILE A 428 -26.14 -63.70 -24.90
C ILE A 428 -26.13 -62.28 -24.33
N THR A 429 -25.89 -62.19 -23.03
CA THR A 429 -25.70 -60.92 -22.33
C THR A 429 -24.21 -60.74 -22.02
N VAL A 430 -23.57 -59.74 -22.61
CA VAL A 430 -22.20 -59.34 -22.26
C VAL A 430 -22.26 -58.28 -21.16
N SER A 431 -21.35 -58.34 -20.20
CA SER A 431 -21.25 -57.35 -19.12
C SER A 431 -19.80 -57.01 -18.81
N ALA A 432 -19.57 -55.78 -18.35
CA ALA A 432 -18.25 -55.28 -17.99
C ALA A 432 -18.23 -54.62 -16.60
N ARG A 433 -17.06 -54.59 -15.95
CA ARG A 433 -16.80 -53.82 -14.72
C ARG A 433 -15.34 -53.41 -14.60
N VAL A 434 -15.06 -52.40 -13.77
CA VAL A 434 -13.71 -52.03 -13.34
C VAL A 434 -13.52 -52.48 -11.89
N GLY A 435 -12.48 -53.27 -11.61
CA GLY A 435 -12.23 -53.82 -10.27
C GLY A 435 -13.45 -54.54 -9.68
N ASP A 436 -13.81 -54.18 -8.44
CA ASP A 436 -14.94 -54.75 -7.69
C ASP A 436 -16.24 -53.95 -7.82
N THR A 437 -16.32 -53.03 -8.80
CA THR A 437 -17.55 -52.26 -9.04
C THR A 437 -18.68 -53.14 -9.58
N THR A 438 -19.92 -52.64 -9.47
CA THR A 438 -21.11 -53.30 -10.02
C THR A 438 -20.95 -53.52 -11.53
N SER A 439 -21.26 -54.74 -11.98
CA SER A 439 -21.22 -55.06 -13.41
C SER A 439 -22.33 -54.35 -14.17
N VAL A 440 -21.98 -53.79 -15.32
CA VAL A 440 -22.92 -53.16 -16.26
C VAL A 440 -23.11 -54.08 -17.46
N SER A 441 -24.35 -54.44 -17.75
CA SER A 441 -24.69 -55.21 -18.95
C SER A 441 -24.70 -54.33 -20.20
N ALA A 442 -24.40 -54.96 -21.34
CA ALA A 442 -24.53 -54.34 -22.65
C ALA A 442 -25.97 -53.87 -22.89
N ASP A 443 -26.08 -52.82 -23.69
CA ASP A 443 -27.35 -52.27 -24.15
C ASP A 443 -28.19 -53.28 -24.95
N GLU A 444 -27.55 -54.16 -25.70
CA GLU A 444 -28.22 -55.18 -26.51
C GLU A 444 -27.79 -56.61 -26.15
N LYS A 445 -28.72 -57.55 -26.36
CA LYS A 445 -28.43 -58.99 -26.36
C LYS A 445 -28.16 -59.46 -27.78
N VAL A 446 -27.23 -60.40 -27.94
CA VAL A 446 -26.89 -60.95 -29.25
C VAL A 446 -27.07 -62.46 -29.30
N SER A 447 -27.23 -63.01 -30.50
CA SER A 447 -27.36 -64.44 -30.73
C SER A 447 -26.42 -64.91 -31.84
N PHE A 448 -25.83 -66.09 -31.63
CA PHE A 448 -25.22 -66.85 -32.71
C PHE A 448 -26.19 -67.92 -33.20
N ILE A 449 -26.69 -67.77 -34.43
CA ILE A 449 -27.70 -68.65 -35.02
C ILE A 449 -27.07 -69.79 -35.82
N ALA A 450 -27.78 -70.91 -35.96
CA ALA A 450 -27.31 -72.03 -36.76
C ALA A 450 -27.11 -71.64 -38.23
N ASN A 451 -26.10 -72.22 -38.88
CA ASN A 451 -25.92 -72.05 -40.31
C ASN A 451 -26.96 -72.86 -41.09
N ILE A 452 -28.00 -72.20 -41.59
CA ILE A 452 -29.06 -72.86 -42.35
C ILE A 452 -28.56 -73.47 -43.67
N ALA A 453 -27.47 -72.94 -44.25
CA ALA A 453 -26.90 -73.48 -45.48
C ALA A 453 -26.25 -74.87 -45.27
N THR A 454 -25.92 -75.23 -44.03
CA THR A 454 -25.38 -76.56 -43.68
C THR A 454 -26.39 -77.45 -42.95
N ALA A 455 -27.63 -76.98 -42.79
CA ALA A 455 -28.67 -77.74 -42.12
C ALA A 455 -29.02 -78.99 -42.95
N HIS A 456 -29.07 -80.14 -42.29
CA HIS A 456 -29.51 -81.40 -42.91
C HIS A 456 -30.33 -82.20 -41.91
N VAL A 457 -31.23 -83.03 -42.41
CA VAL A 457 -32.07 -83.89 -41.60
C VAL A 457 -31.23 -85.08 -41.13
N VAL A 458 -30.98 -85.15 -39.82
CA VAL A 458 -30.16 -86.23 -39.22
C VAL A 458 -30.97 -87.53 -39.09
N SER A 459 -32.28 -87.42 -38.84
CA SER A 459 -33.18 -88.58 -38.86
C SER A 459 -34.61 -88.15 -39.13
N VAL A 460 -35.38 -89.03 -39.75
CA VAL A 460 -36.84 -88.96 -39.81
C VAL A 460 -37.35 -90.18 -39.05
N ALA A 461 -38.10 -89.95 -37.98
CA ALA A 461 -38.78 -91.01 -37.26
C ALA A 461 -40.27 -90.98 -37.62
N LEU A 462 -40.80 -92.12 -38.07
CA LEU A 462 -42.24 -92.33 -38.12
C LEU A 462 -42.75 -92.53 -36.69
N GLN A 463 -43.66 -91.68 -36.23
CA GLN A 463 -44.44 -91.98 -35.03
C GLN A 463 -45.66 -92.80 -35.42
N GLY A 464 -45.61 -94.10 -35.10
CA GLY A 464 -46.68 -95.08 -35.35
C GLY A 464 -46.12 -96.49 -35.57
N THR A 465 -46.88 -97.53 -35.24
CA THR A 465 -46.46 -98.94 -35.39
C THR A 465 -46.66 -99.51 -36.80
N ASP A 466 -47.31 -98.77 -37.70
CA ASP A 466 -47.67 -99.26 -39.03
C ASP A 466 -46.64 -98.81 -40.09
N VAL A 467 -45.75 -99.72 -40.47
CA VAL A 467 -44.72 -99.51 -41.51
C VAL A 467 -45.04 -100.22 -42.84
N SER A 468 -46.27 -100.68 -43.04
CA SER A 468 -46.76 -101.19 -44.33
C SER A 468 -48.28 -101.09 -44.46
N LYS A 469 -48.77 -100.52 -45.58
CA LYS A 469 -50.14 -100.70 -46.07
C LYS A 469 -50.06 -101.33 -47.46
N ILE A 470 -50.74 -102.45 -47.64
CA ILE A 470 -50.93 -103.11 -48.93
C ILE A 470 -51.72 -102.15 -49.83
N ALA A 471 -51.16 -101.79 -50.98
CA ALA A 471 -51.92 -101.18 -52.06
C ALA A 471 -52.91 -102.22 -52.60
N ASN A 472 -54.18 -102.12 -52.20
CA ASN A 472 -55.24 -102.87 -52.87
C ASN A 472 -55.46 -102.25 -54.25
N ALA A 473 -55.05 -103.00 -55.26
CA ALA A 473 -55.34 -102.75 -56.65
C ALA A 473 -56.85 -102.74 -56.89
N THR A 474 -57.34 -101.67 -57.51
CA THR A 474 -58.44 -101.77 -58.47
C THR A 474 -57.90 -101.24 -59.79
N ASN A 475 -57.78 -102.16 -60.75
CA ASN A 475 -57.25 -101.96 -62.10
C ASN A 475 -58.04 -100.92 -62.91
N ASN A 476 -57.33 -100.06 -63.63
CA ASN A 476 -57.16 -100.21 -65.08
C ASN A 476 -55.86 -99.54 -65.54
#